data_AF-A0A5Z4C4S9-F1
#
_entry.id   AF-A0A5Z4C4S9-F1
#
_cell.length_a   1.000
_cell.length_b   1.000
_cell.length_c   1.000
_cell.angle_alpha   90.00
_cell.angle_beta   90.00
_cell.angle_gamma   90.00
#
_symmetry.space_group_name_H-M   'P 1'
#
loop_
_entity.id
_entity.type
_entity.pdbx_description
1 polymer ?
#
loop_
_entity_poly.entity_id
_entity_poly.type
_entity_poly.pdbx_seq_one_letter_code
_entity_poly.pdbx_strand_id
1 'polypeptide(L)' 'MFNKDSYLYQCIEMRGVVPTPKTIHDIFMQLTPELRQKISAWGVNDQSLKEQINDELDNLI' A
#
# COMPACT_ATOMS: atom_id res chain seq x y z
N MET A 1 -8.45 -9.16 -3.74
CA MET A 1 -9.10 -8.19 -2.82
C MET A 1 -8.03 -7.84 -1.79
N PHE A 2 -7.67 -6.57 -1.62
CA PHE A 2 -6.68 -6.19 -0.61
C PHE A 2 -7.27 -6.46 0.77
N ASN A 3 -6.72 -7.42 1.50
CA ASN A 3 -7.16 -7.78 2.84
C ASN A 3 -6.58 -6.79 3.87
N LYS A 4 -7.20 -6.73 5.06
CA LYS A 4 -6.74 -5.91 6.19
C LYS A 4 -5.29 -6.20 6.61
N ASP A 5 -4.80 -7.39 6.31
CA ASP A 5 -3.44 -7.81 6.62
C ASP A 5 -2.40 -7.22 5.64
N SER A 6 -2.84 -6.66 4.50
CA SER A 6 -1.92 -6.08 3.54
C SER A 6 -1.24 -4.84 4.11
N TYR A 7 0.07 -4.73 3.90
CA TYR A 7 0.81 -3.54 4.34
C TYR A 7 0.26 -2.26 3.72
N LEU A 8 -0.21 -2.30 2.47
CA LEU A 8 -0.85 -1.14 1.84
C LEU A 8 -2.10 -0.69 2.61
N TYR A 9 -2.92 -1.64 3.07
CA TYR A 9 -4.11 -1.35 3.87
C TYR A 9 -3.72 -0.65 5.18
N GLN A 10 -2.76 -1.24 5.90
CA GLN A 10 -2.29 -0.71 7.19
C GLN A 10 -1.65 0.67 7.04
N CYS A 11 -0.82 0.88 6.02
CA CYS A 11 -0.14 2.15 5.79
C CYS A 11 -1.11 3.29 5.42
N ILE A 12 -2.20 2.98 4.70
CA ILE A 12 -3.27 3.94 4.40
C ILE A 12 -4.06 4.28 5.67
N GLU A 13 -4.43 3.27 6.46
CA GLU A 13 -5.17 3.44 7.72
C GLU A 13 -4.38 4.27 8.74
N MET A 14 -3.07 4.03 8.87
CA MET A 14 -2.18 4.79 9.76
C MET A 14 -2.09 6.28 9.41
N ARG A 15 -2.33 6.66 8.15
CA ARG A 15 -2.35 8.05 7.68
C ARG A 15 -3.71 8.73 7.87
N GLY A 16 -4.66 8.07 8.54
CA GLY A 16 -6.00 8.60 8.80
C GLY A 16 -6.91 8.57 7.57
N VAL A 17 -6.49 7.92 6.48
CA VAL A 17 -7.30 7.71 5.29
C VAL A 17 -8.11 6.43 5.46
N VAL A 18 -9.41 6.47 5.19
CA VAL A 18 -10.25 5.27 5.28
C VAL A 18 -9.87 4.30 4.16
N PRO A 19 -9.33 3.10 4.48
CA PRO A 19 -8.87 2.14 3.49
C PRO A 19 -10.06 1.39 2.86
N THR A 20 -10.81 2.08 2.01
CA THR A 20 -11.87 1.46 1.20
C THR A 20 -11.28 0.76 -0.02
N PRO A 21 -11.96 -0.25 -0.60
CA PRO A 21 -11.48 -0.92 -1.81
C PRO A 21 -11.16 0.04 -2.96
N LYS A 22 -11.94 1.13 -3.08
CA LYS A 22 -11.73 2.17 -4.08
C LYS A 22 -10.49 3.00 -3.75
N THR A 23 -10.38 3.53 -2.54
CA THR A 23 -9.23 4.35 -2.12
C THR A 23 -7.91 3.60 -2.21
N ILE A 24 -7.90 2.33 -1.76
CA ILE A 24 -6.72 1.47 -1.88
C ILE A 24 -6.35 1.26 -3.34
N HIS A 25 -7.34 1.03 -4.21
CA HIS A 25 -7.07 0.86 -5.63
C HIS A 25 -6.54 2.14 -6.28
N ASP A 26 -7.12 3.30 -5.96
CA ASP A 26 -6.69 4.60 -6.48
C ASP A 26 -5.25 4.91 -6.04
N ILE A 27 -4.91 4.69 -4.77
CA ILE A 27 -3.56 4.85 -4.24
C ILE A 27 -2.61 3.83 -4.87
N PHE A 28 -3.01 2.56 -4.93
CA PHE A 28 -2.23 1.49 -5.56
C PHE A 28 -1.86 1.86 -6.99
N MET A 29 -2.79 2.45 -7.76
CA MET A 29 -2.56 2.89 -9.13
C MET A 29 -1.58 4.06 -9.25
N GLN A 30 -1.43 4.87 -8.21
CA GLN A 30 -0.45 5.97 -8.15
C GLN A 30 0.96 5.51 -7.77
N LEU A 31 1.10 4.32 -7.15
CA LEU A 31 2.40 3.74 -6.84
C LEU A 31 3.18 3.38 -8.11
N THR A 32 4.50 3.39 -7.97
CA THR A 32 5.40 2.94 -9.05
C THR A 32 5.06 1.51 -9.51
N PRO A 33 5.21 1.22 -10.82
CA PRO A 33 4.96 -0.12 -11.36
C PRO A 33 5.72 -1.25 -10.63
N GLU A 34 6.95 -0.96 -10.21
CA GLU A 34 7.82 -1.87 -9.49
C GLU A 34 7.28 -2.21 -8.09
N LEU A 35 6.83 -1.18 -7.35
CA LEU A 35 6.23 -1.37 -6.04
C LEU A 35 4.90 -2.11 -6.13
N ARG A 36 4.08 -1.81 -7.14
CA ARG A 36 2.85 -2.57 -7.41
C ARG A 36 3.10 -4.06 -7.63
N GLN A 37 4.12 -4.42 -8.42
CA GLN A 37 4.48 -5.83 -8.62
C GLN A 37 4.89 -6.50 -7.31
N LYS A 38 5.70 -5.83 -6.49
CA LYS A 38 6.11 -6.35 -5.18
C LYS A 38 4.92 -6.53 -4.23
N ILE A 39 4.00 -5.56 -4.17
CA ILE A 39 2.77 -5.65 -3.38
C ILE A 39 1.90 -6.82 -3.84
N SER A 40 1.75 -7.01 -5.14
CA SER A 40 0.96 -8.14 -5.67
C SER A 40 1.60 -9.50 -5.39
N ALA A 41 2.93 -9.58 -5.28
CA ALA A 41 3.65 -10.83 -5.05
C ALA A 41 3.92 -11.15 -3.56
N TRP A 42 4.12 -10.12 -2.71
CA TRP A 42 4.63 -10.26 -1.34
C TRP A 42 3.89 -9.41 -0.30
N GLY A 43 2.74 -8.85 -0.64
CA GLY A 43 2.03 -7.77 0.06
C GLY A 43 1.62 -7.96 1.54
N VAL A 44 2.09 -9.03 2.19
CA VAL A 44 1.78 -9.41 3.59
C VAL A 44 2.99 -9.90 4.39
N ASN A 45 4.12 -10.25 3.75
CA ASN A 45 5.21 -11.02 4.40
C ASN A 45 6.58 -10.33 4.45
N ASP A 46 6.77 -9.21 3.74
CA ASP A 46 8.06 -8.52 3.68
C ASP A 46 8.04 -7.16 4.41
N GLN A 47 8.78 -7.03 5.51
CA GLN A 47 8.87 -5.79 6.27
C GLN A 47 9.53 -4.64 5.48
N SER A 48 10.45 -4.95 4.56
CA SER A 48 11.05 -3.95 3.67
C SER A 48 10.05 -3.39 2.66
N LEU A 49 9.03 -4.18 2.31
CA LEU A 49 7.93 -3.73 1.47
C LEU A 49 7.04 -2.71 2.21
N LYS A 50 6.86 -2.88 3.53
CA LYS A 50 6.12 -1.92 4.36
C LYS A 50 6.81 -0.55 4.38
N GLU A 51 8.14 -0.52 4.49
CA GLU A 51 8.93 0.71 4.43
C GLU A 51 8.84 1.37 3.05
N GLN A 52 9.03 0.61 1.97
CA GLN A 52 8.88 1.14 0.60
C GLN A 52 7.48 1.70 0.32
N ILE A 53 6.43 1.04 0.82
CA ILE A 53 5.06 1.57 0.74
C ILE A 53 4.93 2.87 1.50
N ASN A 54 5.54 2.98 2.69
CA ASN A 54 5.48 4.21 3.47
C ASN A 54 6.20 5.38 2.78
N ASP A 55 7.41 5.16 2.28
CA ASP A 55 8.17 6.19 1.59
C ASP A 55 7.42 6.72 0.36
N GLU A 56 6.79 5.81 -0.40
CA GLU A 56 6.02 6.21 -1.58
C GLU A 56 4.74 6.95 -1.20
N LEU A 57 4.07 6.52 -0.13
CA LEU A 57 2.87 7.19 0.37
C LEU A 57 3.18 8.58 0.93
N ASP A 58 4.32 8.79 1.60
CA ASP A 58 4.74 10.12 2.09
C ASP A 58 5.02 11.10 0.95
N ASN A 59 5.41 10.60 -0.23
CA ASN A 59 5.53 11.42 -1.43
C ASN A 59 4.17 11.72 -2.10
N LEU A 60 3.12 10.96 -1.79
CA LEU A 60 1.80 11.04 -2.42
C LEU A 60 0.73 11.74 -1.57
N ILE A 61 0.80 11.65 -0.23
CA ILE A 61 -0.24 12.06 0.72
C ILE A 61 0.40 12.73 1.94
#